data_AF-A0A940Q049-F1
#
_entry.id   AF-A0A940Q049-F1
#
_cell.length_a   1.000
_cell.length_b   1.000
_cell.length_c   1.000
_cell.angle_alpha   90.00
_cell.angle_beta   90.00
_cell.angle_gamma   90.00
#
_symmetry.space_group_name_H-M   'P 1'
#
loop_
_entity.id
_entity.type
_entity.pdbx_description
1 polymer ?
#
loop_
_entity_poly.entity_id
_entity_poly.type
_entity_poly.pdbx_seq_one_letter_code
_entity_poly.pdbx_strand_id
1 'polypeptide(L)' 'MELTEEQKQMLQNRVMGNGMTAWEYIESQNESDRPWVIAGAKSCIEKGYGLTMLEINSETRRIRSGR' A
#
# COMPACT_ATOMS: atom_id res chain seq x y z
N MET A 1 -2.10 8.72 9.76
CA MET A 1 -1.38 9.47 8.70
C MET A 1 -2.41 9.87 7.68
N GLU A 2 -2.54 11.17 7.40
CA GLU A 2 -3.42 11.64 6.33
C GLU A 2 -2.63 11.69 5.02
N LEU A 3 -3.21 11.13 3.96
CA LEU A 3 -2.64 11.15 2.60
C LEU A 3 -3.06 12.44 1.88
N THR A 4 -2.14 12.98 1.08
CA THR A 4 -2.51 14.04 0.13
C THR A 4 -3.37 13.48 -1.00
N GLU A 5 -4.18 14.33 -1.65
CA GLU A 5 -5.01 13.90 -2.78
C GLU A 5 -4.20 13.31 -3.93
N GLU A 6 -3.01 13.86 -4.21
CA GLU A 6 -2.08 13.29 -5.20
C GLU A 6 -1.63 11.87 -4.84
N GLN A 7 -1.35 11.62 -3.56
CA GLN A 7 -0.96 10.29 -3.09
C GLN A 7 -2.11 9.28 -3.17
N LYS A 8 -3.34 9.72 -2.88
CA LYS A 8 -4.54 8.89 -3.07
C LYS A 8 -4.74 8.54 -4.53
N GLN A 9 -4.67 9.54 -5.43
CA GLN A 9 -4.83 9.32 -6.86
C GLN A 9 -3.76 8.38 -7.43
N MET A 10 -2.51 8.52 -6.97
CA MET A 10 -1.43 7.62 -7.34
C MET A 10 -1.75 6.17 -6.94
N LEU A 11 -2.24 5.94 -5.71
CA LEU A 11 -2.59 4.60 -5.23
C LEU A 11 -3.82 4.02 -5.97
N GLN A 12 -4.80 4.86 -6.31
CA GLN A 12 -5.95 4.46 -7.11
C GLN A 12 -5.55 4.03 -8.53
N ASN A 13 -4.60 4.72 -9.15
CA ASN A 13 -4.17 4.41 -10.52
C ASN A 13 -3.20 3.23 -10.61
N ARG A 14 -2.66 2.75 -9.48
CA ARG A 14 -1.70 1.65 -9.44
C ARG A 14 -2.42 0.30 -9.35
N VAL A 15 -2.58 -0.34 -10.50
CA VAL A 15 -3.15 -1.68 -10.62
C VAL A 15 -2.12 -2.74 -10.23
N MET A 16 -2.53 -3.66 -9.37
CA MET A 16 -1.79 -4.82 -8.94
C MET A 16 -1.92 -5.95 -9.97
N GLY A 17 -1.05 -6.96 -9.91
CA GLY A 17 -1.03 -8.05 -10.91
C GLY A 17 -2.32 -8.88 -11.04
N ASN A 18 -3.29 -8.70 -10.16
CA ASN A 18 -4.60 -9.38 -10.16
C ASN A 18 -5.76 -8.46 -10.65
N GLY A 19 -5.47 -7.26 -11.16
CA GLY A 19 -6.48 -6.32 -11.67
C GLY A 19 -7.13 -5.42 -10.62
N MET A 20 -6.80 -5.60 -9.34
CA MET A 20 -7.23 -4.72 -8.25
C MET A 20 -6.27 -3.52 -8.14
N THR A 21 -6.78 -2.33 -7.83
CA THR A 21 -5.95 -1.16 -7.53
C THR A 21 -5.37 -1.25 -6.12
N ALA A 22 -4.22 -0.63 -5.89
CA ALA A 22 -3.63 -0.56 -4.54
C ALA A 22 -4.58 0.13 -3.54
N TRP A 23 -5.40 1.07 -4.01
CA TRP A 23 -6.42 1.72 -3.18
C TRP A 23 -7.53 0.75 -2.75
N GLU A 24 -8.11 -0.03 -3.67
CA GLU A 24 -9.11 -1.05 -3.33
C GLU A 24 -8.55 -2.09 -2.36
N TYR A 25 -7.29 -2.47 -2.54
CA TYR A 25 -6.60 -3.37 -1.60
C TYR A 25 -6.47 -2.75 -0.20
N ILE A 26 -6.12 -1.46 -0.11
CA ILE A 26 -6.05 -0.74 1.17
C ILE A 26 -7.43 -0.66 1.83
N GLU A 27 -8.49 -0.33 1.07
CA GLU A 27 -9.85 -0.22 1.59
C GLU A 27 -10.37 -1.57 2.10
N SER A 28 -9.95 -2.68 1.49
CA SER A 28 -10.30 -4.04 1.94
C SER A 28 -9.62 -4.46 3.25
N GLN A 29 -8.63 -3.71 3.74
CA GLN A 29 -7.95 -4.02 5.01
C GLN A 29 -8.75 -3.52 6.20
N ASN A 30 -8.58 -4.21 7.33
CA ASN A 30 -9.10 -3.76 8.63
C ASN A 30 -8.57 -2.36 8.96
N GLU A 31 -9.38 -1.54 9.63
CA GLU A 31 -9.02 -0.15 9.97
C GLU A 31 -7.69 -0.03 10.72
N SER A 32 -7.38 -0.99 11.59
CA SER A 32 -6.10 -1.04 12.33
C SER A 32 -4.88 -1.30 11.44
N ASP A 33 -5.07 -1.95 10.30
CA ASP A 33 -4.00 -2.35 9.39
C ASP A 33 -3.80 -1.34 8.26
N ARG A 34 -4.86 -0.59 7.89
CA ARG A 34 -4.82 0.42 6.82
C ARG A 34 -3.63 1.38 6.88
N PRO A 35 -3.27 2.00 8.03
CA PRO A 35 -2.14 2.93 8.08
C PRO A 35 -0.81 2.27 7.67
N TRP A 36 -0.61 1.02 8.06
CA TRP A 36 0.59 0.25 7.75
C TRP A 36 0.59 -0.25 6.30
N VAL A 37 -0.58 -0.56 5.76
CA VAL A 37 -0.76 -0.99 4.37
C VAL A 37 -0.52 0.17 3.41
N ILE A 38 -1.02 1.36 3.76
CA ILE A 38 -0.70 2.61 3.06
C ILE A 38 0.81 2.86 3.07
N ALA A 39 1.45 2.76 4.24
CA ALA A 39 2.89 2.99 4.36
C ALA A 39 3.70 1.95 3.55
N GLY A 40 3.29 0.68 3.59
CA GLY A 40 3.92 -0.40 2.83
C GLY A 40 3.79 -0.19 1.32
N ALA A 41 2.59 0.13 0.83
CA ALA A 41 2.36 0.43 -0.58
C ALA A 41 3.19 1.62 -1.07
N LYS A 42 3.27 2.70 -0.29
CA LYS A 42 4.13 3.84 -0.61
C LYS A 42 5.61 3.45 -0.67
N SER A 43 6.08 2.68 0.31
CA SER A 43 7.48 2.23 0.33
C SER A 43 7.84 1.38 -0.90
N CYS A 44 6.95 0.47 -1.33
CA CYS A 44 7.13 -0.29 -2.56
C CYS A 44 7.29 0.62 -3.77
N ILE A 45 6.42 1.63 -3.91
CA ILE A 45 6.48 2.59 -5.03
C ILE A 45 7.80 3.36 -5.01
N GLU A 46 8.18 3.89 -3.85
CA GLU A 46 9.43 4.67 -3.69
C GLU A 46 10.68 3.83 -4.00
N LYS A 47 10.65 2.53 -3.70
CA LYS A 47 11.73 1.58 -4.03
C LYS A 47 11.69 1.09 -5.48
N GLY A 48 10.68 1.48 -6.26
CA GLY A 48 10.49 1.03 -7.63
C GLY A 48 10.04 -0.43 -7.75
N TYR A 49 9.52 -1.02 -6.66
CA TYR A 49 8.95 -2.35 -6.70
C TYR A 49 7.64 -2.37 -7.49
N GLY A 50 7.29 -3.58 -7.93
CA GLY A 50 5.91 -3.84 -8.32
C GLY A 50 4.98 -3.58 -7.14
N LEU A 51 3.71 -3.33 -7.43
CA LEU A 51 2.67 -3.37 -6.40
C LEU A 51 1.96 -4.70 -6.51
N THR A 52 2.46 -5.68 -5.78
CA THR A 52 1.75 -6.94 -5.53
C THR A 52 1.30 -7.03 -4.08
N MET A 53 0.30 -7.88 -3.81
CA MET A 53 -0.21 -8.09 -2.44
C MET A 53 0.91 -8.58 -1.52
N LEU A 54 1.81 -9.42 -2.04
CA LEU A 54 2.90 -10.00 -1.28
C LEU A 54 3.92 -8.93 -0.85
N GLU A 55 4.33 -8.07 -1.78
CA GLU A 55 5.29 -6.99 -1.51
C GLU A 55 4.72 -6.00 -0.49
N ILE A 56 3.48 -5.52 -0.70
CA ILE A 56 2.82 -4.61 0.23
C ILE A 56 2.75 -5.24 1.62
N ASN A 57 2.30 -6.48 1.73
CA ASN A 57 2.20 -7.17 3.02
C ASN A 57 3.55 -7.34 3.72
N SER A 58 4.61 -7.63 2.96
CA SER A 58 5.96 -7.71 3.50
C SER A 58 6.41 -6.35 4.07
N GLU A 59 6.26 -5.27 3.29
CA GLU A 59 6.65 -3.93 3.73
C GLU A 59 5.79 -3.43 4.90
N THR A 60 4.48 -3.66 4.88
CA THR A 60 3.57 -3.40 5.99
C THR A 60 4.02 -4.06 7.28
N ARG A 61 4.40 -5.35 7.23
CA ARG A 61 4.89 -6.09 8.40
C ARG A 61 6.21 -5.52 8.90
N ARG A 62 7.15 -5.20 8.01
CA ARG A 62 8.44 -4.57 8.38
C ARG A 62 8.23 -3.26 9.12
N ILE A 63 7.46 -2.34 8.52
CA ILE A 63 7.16 -1.03 9.09
C ILE A 63 6.44 -1.17 10.43
N ARG A 64 5.41 -2.04 10.53
CA ARG A 64 4.67 -2.26 11.77
C ARG A 64 5.51 -2.87 12.88
N SER A 65 6.45 -3.76 12.55
CA SER A 65 7.32 -4.43 13.52
C SER A 65 8.62 -3.67 13.82
N GLY A 66 8.88 -2.55 13.13
CA GLY A 66 10.11 -1.78 13.27
C GLY A 66 11.37 -2.54 12.83
N ARG A 67 11.22 -3.51 11.92
CA ARG A 67 12.31 -4.36 11.41
C ARG A 67 12.69 -4.02 9.98
#